data_AF-A0A9P8FLG6-F1
#
_entry.id   AF-A0A9P8FLG6-F1
#
_cell.length_a   1.000
_cell.length_b   1.000
_cell.length_c   1.000
_cell.angle_alpha   90.00
_cell.angle_beta   90.00
_cell.angle_gamma   90.00
#
_symmetry.space_group_name_H-M   'P 1'
#
loop_
_entity.id
_entity.type
_entity.pdbx_description
1 polymer ?
#
loop_
_entity_poly.entity_id
_entity_poly.type
_entity_poly.pdbx_seq_one_letter_code
_entity_poly.pdbx_strand_id
1 'polypeptide(L)'
;MASSDYNVTFGLEYELKLRVTASQLQQELQSDPTTKNIEVVTDAGQVRLSKVGPQYLQNDYLNFAFRDNVSHPQRTTLVSKVTGEQCEFRGYSTEALRIVQKRLQAVSGYEATAIYQGQGKQADFSSAPLYLTHDASLNGLNKAAKIATGLCTSDQADTTDFIGTEIVTAPRNSSQEACDEAKKISSALRSDGLDYLIDDECAMHIHVGNQDGTRFNIKTLQHLAYLVLVYEHEFARMTVPRKRGSDFETRSNRLDFATECPSPEPHHAYLCDQQGVNTEGSVEVVWNYQSLSEIRKALFDDVDSAEDPYKAFVNLMGDKGHIVNFSYSARDITN
;
A
#
# COMPACT_ATOMS: atom_id res chain seq x y z
N MET A 1 -15.18 -16.58 35.43
CA MET A 1 -14.86 -15.81 34.21
C MET A 1 -14.22 -16.80 33.26
N ALA A 2 -14.89 -17.14 32.16
CA ALA A 2 -14.32 -18.04 31.16
C ALA A 2 -13.28 -17.25 30.36
N SER A 3 -12.00 -17.56 30.54
CA SER A 3 -10.96 -17.18 29.58
C SER A 3 -11.13 -18.08 28.35
N SER A 4 -12.05 -17.72 27.47
CA SER A 4 -11.94 -18.18 26.09
C SER A 4 -10.85 -17.32 25.46
N ASP A 5 -9.59 -17.71 25.66
CA ASP A 5 -8.48 -17.16 24.88
C ASP A 5 -8.75 -17.56 23.44
N TYR A 6 -9.38 -16.67 22.69
CA TYR A 6 -9.41 -16.79 21.24
C TYR A 6 -7.98 -16.54 20.79
N ASN A 7 -7.30 -17.64 20.44
CA ASN A 7 -5.93 -17.67 19.98
C ASN A 7 -5.86 -17.07 18.56
N VAL A 8 -5.88 -15.74 18.49
CA VAL A 8 -5.68 -14.98 17.25
C VAL A 8 -4.25 -14.46 17.17
N THR A 9 -3.78 -14.28 15.93
CA THR A 9 -2.48 -13.68 15.64
C THR A 9 -2.64 -12.36 14.91
N PHE A 10 -1.64 -11.51 15.05
CA PHE A 10 -1.60 -10.17 14.47
C PHE A 10 -0.33 -10.00 13.65
N GLY A 11 -0.46 -9.89 12.32
CA GLY A 11 0.60 -9.44 11.42
C GLY A 11 0.44 -7.96 11.09
N LEU A 12 1.53 -7.25 10.89
CA LEU A 12 1.54 -5.83 10.54
C LEU A 12 2.23 -5.66 9.20
N GLU A 13 1.74 -4.76 8.38
CA GLU A 13 2.34 -4.34 7.12
C GLU A 13 2.44 -2.81 7.10
N TYR A 14 3.65 -2.30 6.91
CA TYR A 14 3.94 -0.87 6.86
C TYR A 14 4.33 -0.47 5.45
N GLU A 15 3.51 0.37 4.82
CA GLU A 15 3.81 0.95 3.53
C GLU A 15 4.60 2.25 3.67
N LEU A 16 5.63 2.41 2.84
CA LEU A 16 6.43 3.63 2.78
C LEU A 16 7.06 3.82 1.41
N LYS A 17 7.39 5.07 1.08
CA LYS A 17 8.14 5.42 -0.12
C LYS A 17 9.56 5.82 0.23
N LEU A 18 10.54 5.03 -0.19
CA LEU A 18 11.95 5.28 0.01
C LEU A 18 12.48 6.23 -1.07
N ARG A 19 13.09 7.34 -0.67
CA ARG A 19 13.86 8.21 -1.56
C ARG A 19 15.18 7.54 -1.92
N VAL A 20 15.47 7.45 -3.20
CA VAL A 20 16.73 6.92 -3.72
C VAL A 20 17.37 7.86 -4.73
N THR A 21 18.70 7.85 -4.78
CA THR A 21 19.51 8.48 -5.81
C THR A 21 20.12 7.42 -6.73
N ALA A 22 20.52 7.82 -7.94
CA ALA A 22 21.26 6.94 -8.85
C ALA A 22 22.52 6.36 -8.19
N SER A 23 23.22 7.17 -7.39
CA SER A 23 24.44 6.74 -6.69
C SER A 23 24.19 5.62 -5.67
N GLN A 24 23.10 5.71 -4.90
CA GLN A 24 22.74 4.68 -3.93
C GLN A 24 22.35 3.38 -4.62
N LEU A 25 21.55 3.46 -5.70
CA LEU A 25 21.18 2.29 -6.50
C LEU A 25 22.40 1.66 -7.17
N GLN A 26 23.33 2.47 -7.69
CA GLN A 26 24.54 1.99 -8.33
C GLN A 26 25.47 1.31 -7.31
N GLN A 27 25.60 1.86 -6.10
CA GLN A 27 26.35 1.26 -5.01
C GLN A 27 25.75 -0.09 -4.60
N GLU A 28 24.41 -0.19 -4.54
CA GLU A 28 23.74 -1.45 -4.22
C GLU A 28 24.04 -2.52 -5.27
N LEU A 29 23.92 -2.17 -6.57
CA LEU A 29 24.26 -3.07 -7.68
C LEU A 29 25.73 -3.50 -7.62
N GLN A 30 26.65 -2.58 -7.36
CA GLN A 30 28.09 -2.87 -7.27
C GLN A 30 28.45 -3.77 -6.08
N SER A 31 27.64 -3.78 -5.03
CA SER A 31 27.88 -4.59 -3.83
C SER A 31 27.60 -6.08 -4.02
N ASP A 32 26.88 -6.46 -5.08
CA ASP A 32 26.53 -7.84 -5.41
C ASP A 32 27.28 -8.30 -6.68
N PRO A 33 28.12 -9.36 -6.60
CA PRO A 33 28.87 -9.84 -7.75
C PRO A 33 28.03 -10.21 -8.98
N THR A 34 26.74 -10.55 -8.77
CA THR A 34 25.82 -10.93 -9.84
C THR A 34 25.20 -9.73 -10.56
N THR A 35 25.13 -8.56 -9.91
CA THR A 35 24.51 -7.36 -10.47
C THR A 35 25.48 -6.19 -10.68
N LYS A 36 26.77 -6.36 -10.33
CA LYS A 36 27.82 -5.31 -10.42
C LYS A 36 28.03 -4.70 -11.80
N ASN A 37 27.66 -5.40 -12.87
CA ASN A 37 27.81 -4.93 -14.26
C ASN A 37 26.58 -4.19 -14.78
N ILE A 38 25.53 -4.07 -13.97
CA ILE A 38 24.30 -3.36 -14.31
C ILE A 38 24.52 -1.86 -14.07
N GLU A 39 24.18 -1.08 -15.09
CA GLU A 39 24.31 0.38 -15.10
C GLU A 39 23.00 1.04 -14.67
N VAL A 40 23.09 2.05 -13.80
CA VAL A 40 21.98 2.97 -13.53
C VAL A 40 21.93 4.05 -14.59
N VAL A 41 20.86 4.04 -15.39
CA VAL A 41 20.61 5.01 -16.45
C VAL A 41 19.75 6.13 -15.88
N THR A 42 20.29 7.34 -15.83
CA THR A 42 19.56 8.56 -15.51
C THR A 42 18.92 9.09 -16.79
N ASP A 43 17.60 9.29 -16.81
CA ASP A 43 16.81 9.66 -18.01
C ASP A 43 16.69 8.53 -19.06
N ALA A 44 15.95 7.48 -18.71
CA ALA A 44 15.63 6.38 -19.61
C ALA A 44 14.55 6.72 -20.66
N GLY A 45 14.05 7.97 -20.66
CA GLY A 45 12.90 8.40 -21.44
C GLY A 45 11.56 7.93 -20.84
N GLN A 46 10.48 8.07 -21.63
CA GLN A 46 9.12 7.69 -21.22
C GLN A 46 8.90 6.17 -21.31
N VAL A 47 9.37 5.44 -20.31
CA VAL A 47 9.22 3.98 -20.21
C VAL A 47 8.31 3.56 -19.05
N ARG A 48 7.65 2.40 -19.18
CA ARG A 48 6.75 1.82 -18.17
C ARG A 48 6.91 0.31 -18.08
N LEU A 49 6.44 -0.31 -16.98
CA LEU A 49 6.43 -1.78 -16.85
C LEU A 49 5.50 -2.45 -17.90
N SER A 50 5.95 -3.58 -18.44
CA SER A 50 5.26 -4.28 -19.55
C SER A 50 4.04 -5.10 -19.13
N LYS A 51 3.96 -5.57 -17.88
CA LYS A 51 3.01 -6.61 -17.41
C LYS A 51 2.10 -6.21 -16.25
N VAL A 52 1.72 -4.94 -16.11
CA VAL A 52 0.94 -4.49 -14.94
C VAL A 52 -0.37 -3.84 -15.33
N GLY A 53 -1.41 -4.09 -14.51
CA GLY A 53 -2.78 -3.65 -14.73
C GLY A 53 -2.95 -2.12 -14.76
N PRO A 54 -4.16 -1.62 -15.08
CA PRO A 54 -4.40 -0.22 -15.43
C PRO A 54 -4.00 0.82 -14.36
N GLN A 55 -3.93 0.41 -13.09
CA GLN A 55 -3.59 1.26 -11.95
C GLN A 55 -2.11 1.69 -11.94
N TYR A 56 -1.22 0.87 -12.52
CA TYR A 56 0.23 1.09 -12.55
C TYR A 56 0.71 1.71 -13.86
N LEU A 57 -0.22 2.01 -14.79
CA LEU A 57 0.06 2.70 -16.04
C LEU A 57 0.47 4.17 -15.83
N GLN A 58 0.31 4.68 -14.60
CA GLN A 58 0.69 6.04 -14.18
C GLN A 58 2.08 6.11 -13.51
N ASN A 59 2.69 4.96 -13.18
CA ASN A 59 3.95 4.91 -12.45
C ASN A 59 5.11 4.98 -13.43
N ASP A 60 5.45 6.21 -13.76
CA ASP A 60 6.49 6.52 -14.72
C ASP A 60 7.85 6.24 -14.10
N TYR A 61 8.66 5.44 -14.78
CA TYR A 61 10.10 5.34 -14.50
C TYR A 61 10.78 6.60 -15.05
N LEU A 62 10.56 7.73 -14.39
CA LEU A 62 10.98 9.05 -14.91
C LEU A 62 12.47 9.29 -14.72
N ASN A 63 13.04 8.84 -13.60
CA ASN A 63 14.35 9.30 -13.20
C ASN A 63 15.42 8.24 -13.43
N PHE A 64 15.17 6.97 -13.08
CA PHE A 64 16.15 5.90 -13.29
C PHE A 64 15.54 4.65 -13.90
N ALA A 65 16.34 3.98 -14.72
CA ALA A 65 16.15 2.59 -15.10
C ALA A 65 17.50 1.87 -15.05
N PHE A 66 17.50 0.57 -15.29
CA PHE A 66 18.72 -0.21 -15.32
C PHE A 66 18.99 -0.77 -16.72
N ARG A 67 20.23 -0.61 -17.19
CA ARG A 67 20.73 -1.27 -18.38
C ARG A 67 21.61 -2.43 -17.97
N ASP A 68 21.28 -3.62 -18.48
CA ASP A 68 22.06 -4.83 -18.26
C ASP A 68 22.71 -5.24 -19.56
N ASN A 69 24.04 -5.15 -19.62
CA ASN A 69 24.82 -5.52 -20.80
C ASN A 69 25.05 -7.04 -20.92
N VAL A 70 24.55 -7.82 -19.94
CA VAL A 70 24.61 -9.28 -19.91
C VAL A 70 23.18 -9.83 -19.97
N SER A 71 22.95 -10.87 -20.77
CA SER A 71 21.63 -11.47 -20.93
C SER A 71 21.22 -12.23 -19.66
N HIS A 72 20.63 -11.53 -18.69
CA HIS A 72 19.93 -12.13 -17.55
C HIS A 72 18.43 -12.23 -17.87
N PRO A 73 17.71 -13.22 -17.30
CA PRO A 73 16.25 -13.21 -17.35
C PRO A 73 15.75 -11.94 -16.67
N GLN A 74 15.27 -10.97 -17.47
CA GLN A 74 14.73 -9.72 -16.95
C GLN A 74 13.47 -10.04 -16.13
N ARG A 75 13.53 -9.83 -14.81
CA ARG A 75 12.36 -9.99 -13.93
C ARG A 75 11.32 -8.88 -14.14
N THR A 76 11.77 -7.70 -14.56
CA THR A 76 10.95 -6.50 -14.75
C THR A 76 11.27 -5.88 -16.11
N THR A 77 10.51 -6.25 -17.14
CA THR A 77 10.68 -5.67 -18.47
C THR A 77 9.99 -4.31 -18.56
N LEU A 78 10.70 -3.30 -19.07
CA LEU A 78 10.13 -2.01 -19.41
C LEU A 78 9.77 -1.96 -20.91
N VAL A 79 8.75 -1.18 -21.25
CA VAL A 79 8.31 -0.88 -22.62
C VAL A 79 8.26 0.63 -22.82
N SER A 80 8.51 1.07 -24.05
CA SER A 80 8.29 2.45 -24.46
C SER A 80 6.82 2.82 -24.31
N LYS A 81 6.52 3.99 -23.73
CA LYS A 81 5.16 4.52 -23.71
C LYS A 81 4.66 4.92 -25.09
N VAL A 82 5.57 5.34 -25.96
CA VAL A 82 5.23 5.82 -27.31
C VAL A 82 4.89 4.67 -28.24
N THR A 83 5.72 3.61 -28.23
CA THR A 83 5.58 2.50 -29.19
C THR A 83 4.96 1.25 -28.58
N GLY A 84 4.96 1.12 -27.25
CA GLY A 84 4.55 -0.10 -26.54
C GLY A 84 5.55 -1.25 -26.65
N GLU A 85 6.68 -1.05 -27.34
CA GLU A 85 7.69 -2.07 -27.57
C GLU A 85 8.64 -2.20 -26.37
N GLN A 86 9.14 -3.41 -26.15
CA GLN A 86 10.13 -3.70 -25.12
C GLN A 86 11.40 -2.86 -25.36
N CYS A 87 11.86 -2.16 -24.33
CA CYS A 87 13.12 -1.43 -24.37
C CYS A 87 14.28 -2.27 -23.80
N GLU A 88 15.51 -1.80 -24.02
CA GLU A 88 16.73 -2.40 -23.44
C GLU A 88 16.80 -2.30 -21.91
N PHE A 89 15.97 -1.46 -21.31
CA PHE A 89 15.96 -1.21 -19.88
C PHE A 89 15.09 -2.20 -19.09
N ARG A 90 15.48 -2.42 -17.83
CA ARG A 90 14.65 -3.08 -16.81
C ARG A 90 14.31 -2.11 -15.68
N GLY A 91 13.20 -2.38 -15.00
CA GLY A 91 12.79 -1.64 -13.80
C GLY A 91 13.54 -2.08 -12.54
N TYR A 92 13.24 -1.43 -11.42
CA TYR A 92 13.74 -1.82 -10.11
C TYR A 92 13.25 -3.24 -9.78
N SER A 93 14.05 -4.03 -9.05
CA SER A 93 13.61 -5.33 -8.56
C SER A 93 13.67 -5.42 -7.04
N THR A 94 14.88 -5.38 -6.47
CA THR A 94 15.07 -5.50 -5.01
C THR A 94 16.05 -4.48 -4.47
N GLU A 95 16.62 -3.63 -5.33
CA GLU A 95 17.70 -2.73 -4.98
C GLU A 95 17.27 -1.77 -3.86
N ALA A 96 16.07 -1.18 -3.96
CA ALA A 96 15.49 -0.38 -2.87
C ALA A 96 15.27 -1.20 -1.59
N LEU A 97 14.74 -2.41 -1.71
CA LEU A 97 14.49 -3.29 -0.55
C LEU A 97 15.79 -3.69 0.15
N ARG A 98 16.88 -3.92 -0.60
CA ARG A 98 18.20 -4.23 -0.02
C ARG A 98 18.79 -3.05 0.74
N ILE A 99 18.56 -1.82 0.28
CA ILE A 99 18.94 -0.60 1.02
C ILE A 99 18.21 -0.55 2.37
N VAL A 100 16.88 -0.78 2.37
CA VAL A 100 16.08 -0.85 3.61
C VAL A 100 16.56 -2.00 4.50
N GLN A 101 16.76 -3.18 3.92
CA GLN A 101 17.20 -4.40 4.62
C GLN A 101 18.49 -4.15 5.40
N LYS A 102 19.52 -3.59 4.75
CA LYS A 102 20.81 -3.31 5.39
C LYS A 102 20.69 -2.37 6.59
N ARG A 103 19.71 -1.46 6.59
CA ARG A 103 19.44 -0.56 7.72
C ARG A 103 18.67 -1.24 8.84
N LEU A 104 17.60 -1.96 8.51
CA LEU A 104 16.82 -2.69 9.51
C LEU A 104 17.66 -3.78 10.20
N GLN A 105 18.55 -4.45 9.49
CA GLN A 105 19.45 -5.46 10.07
C GLN A 105 20.48 -4.89 11.07
N ALA A 106 20.68 -3.56 11.11
CA ALA A 106 21.50 -2.93 12.14
C ALA A 106 20.76 -2.77 13.48
N VAL A 107 19.43 -2.96 13.49
CA VAL A 107 18.59 -2.88 14.68
C VAL A 107 18.53 -4.24 15.36
N SER A 108 18.77 -4.26 16.68
CA SER A 108 18.74 -5.51 17.46
C SER A 108 17.40 -6.23 17.33
N GLY A 109 17.45 -7.53 17.00
CA GLY A 109 16.31 -8.39 16.76
C GLY A 109 15.75 -8.37 15.32
N TYR A 110 16.37 -7.63 14.40
CA TYR A 110 16.02 -7.59 12.96
C TYR A 110 17.15 -8.08 12.05
N GLU A 111 18.14 -8.78 12.61
CA GLU A 111 19.33 -9.26 11.91
C GLU A 111 18.96 -10.22 10.76
N ALA A 112 17.86 -10.96 10.91
CA ALA A 112 17.36 -11.91 9.92
C ALA A 112 16.29 -11.32 8.97
N THR A 113 16.15 -9.98 8.88
CA THR A 113 15.20 -9.35 7.93
C THR A 113 15.42 -9.89 6.52
N ALA A 114 14.35 -10.31 5.85
CA ALA A 114 14.39 -10.99 4.56
C ALA A 114 13.64 -10.22 3.47
N ILE A 115 13.97 -10.46 2.19
CA ILE A 115 13.23 -9.91 1.04
C ILE A 115 12.35 -11.02 0.46
N TYR A 116 11.06 -10.74 0.28
CA TYR A 116 10.11 -11.65 -0.36
C TYR A 116 9.79 -11.20 -1.78
N GLN A 117 9.86 -12.14 -2.73
CA GLN A 117 9.57 -11.93 -4.16
C GLN A 117 8.67 -13.01 -4.75
N GLY A 118 7.87 -13.68 -3.92
CA GLY A 118 6.93 -14.70 -4.40
C GLY A 118 5.73 -14.08 -5.13
N GLN A 119 4.92 -14.94 -5.76
CA GLN A 119 3.81 -14.54 -6.64
C GLN A 119 2.48 -14.27 -5.89
N GLY A 120 2.51 -13.91 -4.60
CA GLY A 120 1.28 -13.63 -3.85
C GLY A 120 1.47 -12.82 -2.58
N LYS A 121 0.44 -12.03 -2.20
CA LYS A 121 0.42 -11.23 -0.96
C LYS A 121 0.13 -12.05 0.31
N GLN A 122 -0.30 -13.30 0.17
CA GLN A 122 -0.69 -14.18 1.30
C GLN A 122 0.32 -15.31 1.48
N ALA A 123 1.50 -14.99 2.01
CA ALA A 123 2.56 -15.96 2.31
C ALA A 123 2.79 -16.09 3.81
N ASP A 124 3.36 -17.22 4.23
CA ASP A 124 3.84 -17.39 5.59
C ASP A 124 5.13 -16.59 5.79
N PHE A 125 5.04 -15.54 6.61
CA PHE A 125 6.14 -14.65 6.97
C PHE A 125 6.70 -14.96 8.38
N SER A 126 6.53 -16.19 8.87
CA SER A 126 7.02 -16.58 10.20
C SER A 126 8.52 -16.89 10.26
N SER A 127 9.19 -17.15 9.12
CA SER A 127 10.59 -17.60 9.12
C SER A 127 11.64 -16.49 9.27
N ALA A 128 11.21 -15.23 9.26
CA ALA A 128 12.03 -14.07 9.55
C ALA A 128 11.23 -13.08 10.42
N PRO A 129 11.89 -12.26 11.26
CA PRO A 129 11.19 -11.27 12.08
C PRO A 129 10.45 -10.24 11.21
N LEU A 130 11.08 -9.84 10.11
CA LEU A 130 10.57 -8.88 9.14
C LEU A 130 10.80 -9.40 7.71
N TYR A 131 9.83 -9.13 6.86
CA TYR A 131 9.93 -9.28 5.42
C TYR A 131 9.77 -7.94 4.73
N LEU A 132 10.54 -7.75 3.67
CA LEU A 132 10.45 -6.60 2.79
C LEU A 132 9.87 -7.03 1.46
N THR A 133 8.82 -6.35 1.04
CA THR A 133 8.13 -6.55 -0.23
C THR A 133 8.16 -5.27 -1.04
N HIS A 134 8.15 -5.43 -2.37
CA HIS A 134 8.03 -4.29 -3.26
C HIS A 134 6.56 -4.02 -3.50
N ASP A 135 6.09 -2.83 -3.15
CA ASP A 135 4.80 -2.37 -3.62
C ASP A 135 4.96 -1.41 -4.78
N ALA A 136 4.67 -1.93 -5.97
CA ALA A 136 4.69 -1.11 -7.16
C ALA A 136 3.60 -0.02 -7.14
N SER A 137 2.59 -0.12 -6.27
CA SER A 137 1.41 0.73 -6.27
C SER A 137 1.73 2.10 -5.69
N LEU A 138 2.72 2.15 -4.80
CA LEU A 138 3.24 3.34 -4.15
C LEU A 138 4.39 4.01 -4.93
N ASN A 139 4.78 3.48 -6.09
CA ASN A 139 5.84 4.08 -6.90
C ASN A 139 5.36 5.35 -7.60
N GLY A 140 6.26 6.31 -7.79
CA GLY A 140 6.03 7.41 -8.74
C GLY A 140 5.43 8.65 -8.11
N LEU A 141 6.30 9.54 -7.64
CA LEU A 141 5.91 10.91 -7.28
C LEU A 141 6.24 11.87 -8.43
N ASN A 142 5.29 12.74 -8.78
CA ASN A 142 5.59 13.85 -9.68
C ASN A 142 6.56 14.85 -9.02
N LYS A 143 7.21 15.71 -9.81
CA LYS A 143 8.21 16.68 -9.30
C LYS A 143 7.67 17.56 -8.17
N ALA A 144 6.45 18.07 -8.30
CA ALA A 144 5.83 18.93 -7.28
C ALA A 144 5.58 18.15 -5.98
N ALA A 145 5.08 16.91 -6.07
CA ALA A 145 4.86 16.02 -4.95
C ALA A 145 6.19 15.68 -4.25
N LYS A 146 7.25 15.35 -5.02
CA LYS A 146 8.62 15.13 -4.51
C LYS A 146 9.12 16.32 -3.68
N ILE A 147 8.95 17.54 -4.16
CA ILE A 147 9.35 18.76 -3.43
C ILE A 147 8.48 18.96 -2.18
N ALA A 148 7.18 18.71 -2.28
CA ALA A 148 6.24 18.88 -1.17
C ALA A 148 6.49 17.93 0.01
N THR A 149 7.22 16.83 -0.21
CA THR A 149 7.68 15.91 0.86
C THR A 149 8.63 16.58 1.85
N GLY A 150 9.36 17.62 1.43
CA GLY A 150 10.46 18.22 2.19
C GLY A 150 11.75 17.38 2.23
N LEU A 151 11.78 16.22 1.57
CA LEU A 151 12.94 15.33 1.50
C LEU A 151 13.86 15.63 0.30
N CYS A 152 13.44 16.50 -0.62
CA CYS A 152 14.27 16.93 -1.73
C CYS A 152 14.03 18.41 -2.08
N THR A 153 15.09 19.09 -2.52
CA THR A 153 14.99 20.42 -3.15
C THR A 153 14.47 20.30 -4.59
N SER A 154 14.12 21.43 -5.21
CA SER A 154 13.71 21.47 -6.62
C SER A 154 14.74 20.83 -7.56
N ASP A 155 16.03 21.06 -7.32
CA ASP A 155 17.12 20.51 -8.14
C ASP A 155 17.32 19.01 -7.91
N GLN A 156 17.03 18.53 -6.69
CA GLN A 156 17.13 17.13 -6.33
C GLN A 156 15.94 16.30 -6.84
N ALA A 157 14.78 16.90 -7.06
CA ALA A 157 13.58 16.18 -7.49
C ALA A 157 13.74 15.51 -8.86
N ASP A 158 14.55 16.08 -9.76
CA ASP A 158 14.85 15.51 -11.08
C ASP A 158 15.89 14.39 -11.02
N THR A 159 16.65 14.31 -9.92
CA THR A 159 17.76 13.37 -9.74
C THR A 159 17.53 12.41 -8.57
N THR A 160 16.27 12.24 -8.14
CA THR A 160 15.87 11.30 -7.09
C THR A 160 14.55 10.64 -7.42
N ASP A 161 14.41 9.37 -7.06
CA ASP A 161 13.15 8.65 -7.21
C ASP A 161 12.58 8.21 -5.87
N PHE A 162 11.29 7.93 -5.85
CA PHE A 162 10.60 7.40 -4.68
C PHE A 162 10.03 6.03 -5.02
N ILE A 163 10.53 5.02 -4.33
CA ILE A 163 10.19 3.61 -4.56
C ILE A 163 9.37 3.11 -3.39
N GLY A 164 8.20 2.55 -3.70
CA GLY A 164 7.31 1.87 -2.77
C GLY A 164 7.92 0.60 -2.20
N THR A 165 7.86 0.51 -0.87
CA THR A 165 8.33 -0.65 -0.11
C THR A 165 7.36 -0.94 1.02
N GLU A 166 7.12 -2.22 1.31
CA GLU A 166 6.33 -2.63 2.47
C GLU A 166 7.22 -3.40 3.45
N ILE A 167 7.02 -3.18 4.75
CA ILE A 167 7.63 -3.96 5.84
C ILE A 167 6.54 -4.82 6.47
N VAL A 168 6.65 -6.13 6.31
CA VAL A 168 5.69 -7.11 6.83
C VAL A 168 6.28 -7.82 8.04
N THR A 169 5.55 -7.91 9.14
CA THR A 169 6.00 -8.58 10.36
C THR A 169 5.60 -10.04 10.41
N ALA A 170 6.39 -10.85 11.09
CA ALA A 170 5.91 -12.14 11.57
C ALA A 170 4.65 -11.97 12.45
N PRO A 171 3.69 -12.91 12.41
CA PRO A 171 2.49 -12.85 13.25
C PRO A 171 2.83 -12.87 14.75
N ARG A 172 2.16 -12.02 15.53
CA ARG A 172 2.29 -11.90 16.99
C ARG A 172 1.11 -12.56 17.69
N ASN A 173 1.34 -13.17 18.86
CA ASN A 173 0.32 -13.95 19.55
C ASN A 173 -0.57 -13.10 20.48
N SER A 174 -0.28 -11.80 20.59
CA SER A 174 -1.10 -10.86 21.34
C SER A 174 -1.09 -9.48 20.71
N SER A 175 -2.14 -8.71 20.98
CA SER A 175 -2.22 -7.30 20.57
C SER A 175 -1.11 -6.47 21.21
N GLN A 176 -0.70 -6.79 22.43
CA GLN A 176 0.40 -6.11 23.12
C GLN A 176 1.73 -6.32 22.38
N GLU A 177 2.06 -7.56 22.03
CA GLU A 177 3.26 -7.87 21.22
C GLU A 177 3.22 -7.15 19.87
N ALA A 178 2.07 -7.12 19.20
CA ALA A 178 1.90 -6.38 17.94
C ALA A 178 2.12 -4.87 18.13
N CYS A 179 1.57 -4.26 19.18
CA CYS A 179 1.79 -2.85 19.49
C CYS A 179 3.24 -2.54 19.84
N ASP A 180 3.93 -3.43 20.54
CA ASP A 180 5.35 -3.24 20.86
C ASP A 180 6.23 -3.41 19.62
N GLU A 181 5.90 -4.35 18.74
CA GLU A 181 6.52 -4.50 17.42
C GLU A 181 6.31 -3.25 16.56
N ALA A 182 5.10 -2.71 16.52
CA ALA A 182 4.77 -1.49 15.80
C ALA A 182 5.61 -0.29 16.27
N LYS A 183 5.75 -0.12 17.59
CA LYS A 183 6.60 0.92 18.18
C LYS A 183 8.07 0.70 17.84
N LYS A 184 8.53 -0.55 17.86
CA LYS A 184 9.91 -0.91 17.53
C LYS A 184 10.23 -0.57 16.07
N ILE A 185 9.35 -0.93 15.12
CA ILE A 185 9.50 -0.60 13.71
C ILE A 185 9.45 0.92 13.51
N SER A 186 8.48 1.62 14.11
CA SER A 186 8.39 3.08 14.00
C SER A 186 9.64 3.77 14.56
N SER A 187 10.20 3.26 15.65
CA SER A 187 11.45 3.77 16.23
C SER A 187 12.66 3.48 15.34
N ALA A 188 12.73 2.26 14.79
CA ALA A 188 13.76 1.85 13.85
C ALA A 188 13.77 2.77 12.63
N LEU A 189 12.62 2.96 11.99
CA LEU A 189 12.43 3.85 10.85
C LEU A 189 12.85 5.29 11.18
N ARG A 190 12.51 5.84 12.36
CA ARG A 190 12.96 7.19 12.75
C ARG A 190 14.48 7.32 12.97
N SER A 191 15.19 6.20 13.11
CA SER A 191 16.62 6.13 13.46
C SER A 191 17.48 5.46 12.38
N ASP A 192 16.91 5.12 11.23
CA ASP A 192 17.55 4.30 10.20
C ASP A 192 18.50 5.09 9.27
N GLY A 193 18.43 6.42 9.30
CA GLY A 193 19.19 7.30 8.43
C GLY A 193 18.81 7.16 6.95
N LEU A 194 17.61 6.65 6.65
CA LEU A 194 17.01 6.64 5.33
C LEU A 194 16.11 7.86 5.15
N ASP A 195 16.11 8.39 3.94
CA ASP A 195 15.13 9.39 3.54
C ASP A 195 13.90 8.64 3.01
N TYR A 196 12.82 8.60 3.79
CA TYR A 196 11.55 8.01 3.36
C TYR A 196 10.37 8.86 3.84
N LEU A 197 9.22 8.65 3.22
CA LEU A 197 7.97 9.26 3.63
C LEU A 197 6.84 8.24 3.70
N ILE A 198 5.82 8.62 4.46
CA ILE A 198 4.52 7.97 4.53
C ILE A 198 3.53 9.09 4.20
N ASP A 199 2.90 9.03 3.02
CA ASP A 199 1.87 9.96 2.55
C ASP A 199 0.48 9.32 2.60
N ASP A 200 -0.48 9.92 1.90
CA ASP A 200 -1.87 9.47 1.85
C ASP A 200 -2.06 8.20 1.02
N GLU A 201 -1.12 7.87 0.15
CA GLU A 201 -1.11 6.59 -0.57
C GLU A 201 -0.53 5.45 0.29
N CYS A 202 0.17 5.75 1.39
CA CYS A 202 0.75 4.76 2.27
C CYS A 202 -0.18 4.43 3.46
N ALA A 203 -0.36 3.15 3.74
CA ALA A 203 -1.16 2.65 4.85
C ALA A 203 -0.37 1.74 5.83
N MET A 204 -0.99 1.47 6.97
CA MET A 204 -0.58 0.39 7.86
C MET A 204 -1.70 -0.65 7.86
N HIS A 205 -1.41 -1.86 7.38
CA HIS A 205 -2.38 -2.95 7.41
C HIS A 205 -2.17 -3.84 8.64
N ILE A 206 -3.28 -4.28 9.22
CA ILE A 206 -3.29 -5.22 10.34
C ILE A 206 -3.97 -6.49 9.87
N HIS A 207 -3.20 -7.58 9.82
CA HIS A 207 -3.67 -8.89 9.43
C HIS A 207 -4.03 -9.68 10.68
N VAL A 208 -5.28 -10.13 10.78
CA VAL A 208 -5.75 -10.96 11.89
C VAL A 208 -5.95 -12.38 11.39
N GLY A 209 -5.39 -13.36 12.08
CA GLY A 209 -5.50 -14.78 11.75
C GLY A 209 -5.76 -15.66 12.96
N ASN A 210 -6.08 -16.93 12.74
CA ASN A 210 -6.05 -17.92 13.83
C ASN A 210 -4.61 -18.38 14.07
N GLN A 211 -4.25 -18.61 15.34
CA GLN A 211 -2.92 -19.08 15.72
C GLN A 211 -2.58 -20.47 15.17
N ASP A 212 -3.60 -21.32 14.98
CA ASP A 212 -3.45 -22.65 14.40
C ASP A 212 -3.40 -22.66 12.85
N GLY A 213 -3.45 -21.47 12.22
CA GLY A 213 -3.45 -21.30 10.77
C GLY A 213 -4.75 -21.70 10.07
N THR A 214 -5.79 -22.09 10.82
CA THR A 214 -7.09 -22.40 10.23
C THR A 214 -7.80 -21.13 9.77
N ARG A 215 -8.67 -21.26 8.77
CA ARG A 215 -9.49 -20.13 8.30
C ARG A 215 -10.54 -19.78 9.35
N PHE A 216 -10.81 -18.49 9.53
CA PHE A 216 -12.00 -18.07 10.28
C PHE A 216 -13.25 -18.63 9.61
N ASN A 217 -14.21 -19.06 10.43
CA ASN A 217 -15.52 -19.42 9.91
C ASN A 217 -16.24 -18.17 9.36
N ILE A 218 -17.19 -18.37 8.45
CA ILE A 218 -17.90 -17.27 7.79
C ILE A 218 -18.57 -16.31 8.79
N LYS A 219 -19.14 -16.83 9.88
CA LYS A 219 -19.78 -16.01 10.92
C LYS A 219 -18.79 -15.08 11.60
N THR A 220 -17.62 -15.59 11.95
CA THR A 220 -16.55 -14.78 12.51
C THR A 220 -16.11 -13.69 11.53
N LEU A 221 -15.94 -14.00 10.24
CA LEU A 221 -15.59 -13.01 9.22
C LEU A 221 -16.66 -11.91 9.07
N GLN A 222 -17.94 -12.27 9.02
CA GLN A 222 -19.07 -11.34 8.98
C GLN A 222 -19.06 -10.41 10.21
N HIS A 223 -18.88 -10.96 11.41
CA HIS A 223 -18.84 -10.17 12.63
C HIS A 223 -17.60 -9.27 12.72
N LEU A 224 -16.42 -9.73 12.29
CA LEU A 224 -15.21 -8.90 12.25
C LEU A 224 -15.37 -7.73 11.28
N ALA A 225 -15.87 -7.97 10.07
CA ALA A 225 -16.14 -6.90 9.10
C ALA A 225 -17.13 -5.86 9.65
N TYR A 226 -18.20 -6.33 10.32
CA TYR A 226 -19.18 -5.45 10.96
C TYR A 226 -18.58 -4.62 12.10
N LEU A 227 -17.70 -5.22 12.92
CA LEU A 227 -17.04 -4.50 14.01
C LEU A 227 -16.11 -3.40 13.49
N VAL A 228 -15.35 -3.67 12.43
CA VAL A 228 -14.47 -2.65 11.83
C VAL A 228 -15.30 -1.46 11.33
N LEU A 229 -16.45 -1.71 10.70
CA LEU A 229 -17.40 -0.68 10.28
C LEU A 229 -17.90 0.17 11.47
N VAL A 230 -18.38 -0.49 12.53
CA VAL A 230 -18.95 0.20 13.70
C VAL A 230 -17.91 1.04 14.44
N TYR A 231 -16.66 0.56 14.52
CA TYR A 231 -15.57 1.23 15.25
C TYR A 231 -14.64 2.07 14.37
N GLU A 232 -14.96 2.27 13.09
CA GLU A 232 -14.13 3.01 12.12
C GLU A 232 -13.62 4.35 12.67
N HIS A 233 -14.48 5.13 13.31
CA HIS A 233 -14.14 6.43 13.88
C HIS A 233 -13.13 6.35 15.05
N GLU A 234 -13.13 5.28 15.84
CA GLU A 234 -12.11 5.11 16.88
C GLU A 234 -10.77 4.76 16.22
N PHE A 235 -10.76 3.95 15.16
CA PHE A 235 -9.55 3.69 14.37
C PHE A 235 -9.02 4.97 13.69
N ALA A 236 -9.90 5.79 13.12
CA ALA A 236 -9.53 7.06 12.47
C ALA A 236 -8.97 8.10 13.46
N ARG A 237 -9.32 8.03 14.75
CA ARG A 237 -8.74 8.89 15.79
C ARG A 237 -7.33 8.47 16.21
N MET A 238 -6.97 7.21 15.98
CA MET A 238 -5.65 6.68 16.32
C MET A 238 -4.59 7.05 15.29
N THR A 239 -5.00 7.47 14.09
CA THR A 239 -4.13 7.97 13.03
C THR A 239 -4.29 9.50 12.94
N VAL A 240 -3.19 10.24 12.89
CA VAL A 240 -3.25 11.69 12.57
C VAL A 240 -3.27 11.79 11.05
N PRO A 241 -4.41 12.08 10.38
CA PRO A 241 -4.41 12.29 8.95
C PRO A 241 -3.52 13.50 8.64
N ARG A 242 -2.33 13.25 8.09
CA ARG A 242 -1.42 14.30 7.67
C ARG A 242 -1.77 14.67 6.23
N LYS A 243 -2.52 15.78 6.11
CA LYS A 243 -3.09 16.36 4.87
C LYS A 243 -4.13 15.45 4.21
N ARG A 244 -5.40 15.68 4.52
CA ARG A 244 -6.48 15.42 3.56
C ARG A 244 -6.88 16.74 2.93
N GLY A 245 -7.41 16.67 1.71
CA GLY A 245 -8.10 17.78 1.10
C GLY A 245 -9.27 18.25 1.98
N SER A 246 -10.02 19.21 1.44
CA SER A 246 -11.21 19.82 2.04
C SER A 246 -12.03 18.91 2.96
N ASP A 247 -12.53 19.48 4.07
CA ASP A 247 -13.20 18.88 5.25
C ASP A 247 -14.23 17.74 5.02
N PHE A 248 -14.66 17.49 3.78
CA PHE A 248 -15.62 16.44 3.43
C PHE A 248 -15.00 15.03 3.36
N GLU A 249 -13.72 14.87 3.04
CA GLU A 249 -13.03 13.57 2.94
C GLU A 249 -12.70 12.93 4.31
N THR A 250 -12.98 13.66 5.38
CA THR A 250 -12.78 13.25 6.77
C THR A 250 -14.08 12.91 7.50
N ARG A 251 -15.22 12.90 6.81
CA ARG A 251 -16.47 12.42 7.41
C ARG A 251 -16.35 10.92 7.66
N SER A 252 -16.10 10.54 8.92
CA SER A 252 -16.23 9.16 9.37
C SER A 252 -17.67 8.72 9.16
N ASN A 253 -17.91 7.45 8.84
CA ASN A 253 -19.26 6.91 8.72
C ASN A 253 -20.08 7.10 10.01
N ARG A 254 -19.44 7.41 11.16
CA ARG A 254 -20.12 7.71 12.44
C ARG A 254 -21.07 8.92 12.42
N LEU A 255 -20.76 10.00 11.69
CA LEU A 255 -21.69 11.14 11.59
C LEU A 255 -22.94 10.75 10.81
N ASP A 256 -22.75 9.96 9.74
CA ASP A 256 -23.83 9.40 8.93
C ASP A 256 -24.53 8.19 9.58
N PHE A 257 -23.91 7.53 10.58
CA PHE A 257 -24.50 6.46 11.41
C PHE A 257 -25.39 7.00 12.55
N ALA A 258 -25.09 8.19 13.07
CA ALA A 258 -25.82 8.76 14.21
C ALA A 258 -27.14 9.43 13.80
N THR A 259 -27.24 9.86 12.54
CA THR A 259 -28.48 10.25 11.88
C THR A 259 -28.97 9.06 11.08
N GLU A 260 -30.22 8.60 11.21
CA GLU A 260 -30.80 7.67 10.24
C GLU A 260 -30.45 8.17 8.83
N CYS A 261 -29.65 7.40 8.07
CA CYS A 261 -28.86 7.91 6.94
C CYS A 261 -29.62 8.96 6.13
N PRO A 262 -29.12 10.21 6.04
CA PRO A 262 -29.63 11.10 5.01
C PRO A 262 -29.44 10.38 3.66
N SER A 263 -30.45 10.47 2.78
CA SER A 263 -30.34 9.96 1.40
C SER A 263 -29.00 10.38 0.81
N PRO A 264 -28.32 9.52 0.02
CA PRO A 264 -27.05 9.88 -0.60
C PRO A 264 -27.21 11.21 -1.34
N GLU A 265 -26.62 12.27 -0.80
CA GLU A 265 -26.54 13.55 -1.49
C GLU A 265 -25.35 13.50 -2.44
N PRO A 266 -25.53 13.78 -3.74
CA PRO A 266 -24.42 13.91 -4.66
C PRO A 266 -23.46 14.98 -4.14
N HIS A 267 -22.22 14.58 -3.83
CA HIS A 267 -21.18 15.54 -3.47
C HIS A 267 -20.32 15.84 -4.70
N HIS A 268 -20.45 17.06 -5.21
CA HIS A 268 -19.61 17.54 -6.32
C HIS A 268 -18.20 17.85 -5.81
N ALA A 269 -17.24 16.97 -6.05
CA ALA A 269 -15.82 17.26 -5.90
C ALA A 269 -15.26 17.70 -7.27
N TYR A 270 -14.82 18.95 -7.38
CA TYR A 270 -14.13 19.43 -8.57
C TYR A 270 -12.65 19.04 -8.47
N LEU A 271 -12.10 18.42 -9.53
CA LEU A 271 -10.65 18.31 -9.67
C LEU A 271 -10.11 19.72 -9.98
N CYS A 272 -9.32 20.26 -9.06
CA CYS A 272 -8.60 21.50 -9.29
C CYS A 272 -7.23 21.20 -9.92
N ASP A 273 -6.77 22.07 -10.80
CA ASP A 273 -5.37 22.06 -11.22
C ASP A 273 -4.42 22.43 -10.05
N GLN A 274 -3.12 22.42 -10.32
CA GLN A 274 -2.10 22.79 -9.34
C GLN A 274 -2.23 24.24 -8.83
N GLN A 275 -3.05 25.08 -9.47
CA GLN A 275 -3.34 26.46 -9.07
C GLN A 275 -4.69 26.60 -8.32
N GLY A 276 -5.44 25.52 -8.13
CA GLY A 276 -6.74 25.55 -7.45
C GLY A 276 -7.92 25.90 -8.38
N VAL A 277 -7.71 25.92 -9.70
CA VAL A 277 -8.74 26.25 -10.69
C VAL A 277 -9.45 24.98 -11.13
N ASN A 278 -10.79 24.99 -11.10
CA ASN A 278 -11.62 23.88 -11.56
C ASN A 278 -11.37 23.61 -13.05
N THR A 279 -10.90 22.41 -13.40
CA THR A 279 -10.69 22.04 -14.81
C THR A 279 -11.97 21.49 -15.45
N GLU A 280 -12.24 21.84 -16.71
CA GLU A 280 -13.24 21.14 -17.54
C GLU A 280 -12.85 19.66 -17.68
N GLY A 281 -13.75 18.75 -17.30
CA GLY A 281 -13.48 17.30 -17.16
C GLY A 281 -13.72 16.73 -15.75
N SER A 282 -14.33 17.51 -14.85
CA SER A 282 -14.72 17.10 -13.50
C SER A 282 -15.55 15.81 -13.49
N VAL A 283 -15.04 14.79 -12.80
CA VAL A 283 -15.75 13.52 -12.55
C VAL A 283 -16.75 13.75 -11.42
N GLU A 284 -18.04 13.50 -11.69
CA GLU A 284 -19.07 13.50 -10.65
C GLU A 284 -18.86 12.29 -9.73
N VAL A 285 -18.54 12.53 -8.46
CA VAL A 285 -18.40 11.46 -7.48
C VAL A 285 -19.71 11.35 -6.70
N VAL A 286 -20.55 10.39 -7.09
CA VAL A 286 -21.74 10.04 -6.30
C VAL A 286 -21.32 9.05 -5.22
N TRP A 287 -21.32 9.51 -3.97
CA TRP A 287 -21.04 8.65 -2.82
C TRP A 287 -22.32 7.93 -2.42
N ASN A 288 -22.43 6.67 -2.84
CA ASN A 288 -23.54 5.80 -2.46
C ASN A 288 -23.27 5.17 -1.10
N TYR A 289 -23.52 5.91 -0.02
CA TYR A 289 -23.53 5.33 1.32
C TYR A 289 -24.75 4.41 1.48
N GLN A 290 -24.52 3.15 1.85
CA GLN A 290 -25.58 2.22 2.23
C GLN A 290 -25.93 2.41 3.71
N SER A 291 -27.21 2.24 4.05
CA SER A 291 -27.64 2.25 5.44
C SER A 291 -27.04 1.08 6.22
N LEU A 292 -26.90 1.21 7.55
CA LEU A 292 -26.48 0.09 8.41
C LEU A 292 -27.36 -1.15 8.26
N SER A 293 -28.65 -0.97 8.02
CA SER A 293 -29.58 -2.06 7.76
C SER A 293 -29.26 -2.78 6.47
N GLU A 294 -28.92 -2.06 5.40
CA GLU A 294 -28.55 -2.64 4.11
C GLU A 294 -27.19 -3.32 4.21
N ILE A 295 -26.21 -2.70 4.86
CA ILE A 295 -24.89 -3.31 5.09
C ILE A 295 -25.04 -4.59 5.94
N ARG A 296 -25.84 -4.55 7.01
CA ARG A 296 -26.09 -5.73 7.84
C ARG A 296 -26.79 -6.83 7.04
N LYS A 297 -27.81 -6.49 6.26
CA LYS A 297 -28.51 -7.47 5.41
C LYS A 297 -27.54 -8.09 4.41
N ALA A 298 -26.76 -7.28 3.70
CA ALA A 298 -25.78 -7.75 2.73
C ALA A 298 -24.73 -8.65 3.39
N LEU A 299 -24.19 -8.23 4.54
CA LEU A 299 -23.13 -8.93 5.24
C LEU A 299 -23.59 -10.23 5.90
N PHE A 300 -24.81 -10.28 6.43
CA PHE A 300 -25.33 -11.44 7.14
C PHE A 300 -26.33 -12.23 6.29
N ASP A 301 -27.48 -11.64 5.98
CA ASP A 301 -28.60 -12.36 5.36
C ASP A 301 -28.26 -12.82 3.93
N ASP A 302 -27.70 -11.92 3.11
CA ASP A 302 -27.40 -12.24 1.72
C ASP A 302 -26.23 -13.24 1.61
N VAL A 303 -25.18 -13.08 2.44
CA VAL A 303 -24.05 -14.04 2.52
C VAL A 303 -24.51 -15.41 3.03
N ASP A 304 -25.37 -15.48 4.05
CA ASP A 304 -25.87 -16.74 4.60
C ASP A 304 -26.75 -17.52 3.63
N SER A 305 -27.51 -16.79 2.80
CA SER A 305 -28.41 -17.36 1.80
C SER A 305 -27.72 -17.77 0.50
N ALA A 306 -26.44 -17.40 0.32
CA ALA A 306 -25.68 -17.72 -0.88
C ALA A 306 -25.30 -19.21 -0.95
N GLU A 307 -25.19 -19.72 -2.18
CA GLU A 307 -24.73 -21.09 -2.44
C GLU A 307 -23.30 -21.34 -1.92
N ASP A 308 -22.43 -20.33 -2.03
CA ASP A 308 -21.09 -20.31 -1.44
C ASP A 308 -20.93 -19.05 -0.57
N PRO A 309 -21.17 -19.14 0.74
CA PRO A 309 -21.08 -18.01 1.65
C PRO A 309 -19.68 -17.37 1.69
N TYR A 310 -18.61 -18.15 1.55
CA TYR A 310 -17.25 -17.57 1.56
C TYR A 310 -17.00 -16.76 0.30
N LYS A 311 -17.38 -17.28 -0.87
CA LYS A 311 -17.28 -16.53 -2.12
C LYS A 311 -18.19 -15.30 -2.11
N ALA A 312 -19.40 -15.41 -1.57
CA ALA A 312 -20.32 -14.27 -1.42
C ALA A 312 -19.72 -13.19 -0.51
N PHE A 313 -19.16 -13.58 0.64
CA PHE A 313 -18.46 -12.65 1.53
C PHE A 313 -17.23 -12.02 0.87
N VAL A 314 -16.37 -12.81 0.21
CA VAL A 314 -15.19 -12.27 -0.51
C VAL A 314 -15.61 -11.31 -1.62
N ASN A 315 -16.66 -11.63 -2.39
CA ASN A 315 -17.19 -10.74 -3.42
C ASN A 315 -17.81 -9.46 -2.85
N LEU A 316 -18.50 -9.59 -1.71
CA LEU A 316 -19.09 -8.46 -0.99
C LEU A 316 -18.02 -7.53 -0.42
N MET A 317 -16.94 -8.10 0.09
CA MET A 317 -15.73 -7.36 0.46
C MET A 317 -14.96 -6.88 -0.79
N GLY A 318 -15.12 -7.53 -1.94
CA GLY A 318 -14.56 -7.19 -3.26
C GLY A 318 -13.04 -7.33 -3.37
N ASP A 319 -12.53 -7.11 -4.60
CA ASP A 319 -11.11 -6.84 -4.86
C ASP A 319 -10.69 -5.41 -4.40
N LYS A 320 -11.68 -4.58 -4.01
CA LYS A 320 -11.58 -3.19 -3.53
C LYS A 320 -12.68 -2.78 -2.52
N GLY A 321 -12.89 -3.56 -1.47
CA GLY A 321 -13.43 -3.10 -0.17
C GLY A 321 -14.68 -2.20 -0.14
N HIS A 322 -15.85 -2.61 -0.64
CA HIS A 322 -17.05 -1.74 -0.63
C HIS A 322 -17.82 -1.65 0.70
N ILE A 323 -17.50 -2.45 1.72
CA ILE A 323 -18.16 -2.36 3.04
C ILE A 323 -17.33 -1.59 4.07
N VAL A 324 -16.00 -1.67 4.00
CA VAL A 324 -15.11 -0.85 4.82
C VAL A 324 -13.96 -0.42 3.93
N ASN A 325 -14.12 0.73 3.29
CA ASN A 325 -13.11 1.27 2.43
C ASN A 325 -12.16 2.15 3.23
N PHE A 326 -11.12 1.54 3.82
CA PHE A 326 -9.96 2.32 4.30
C PHE A 326 -9.04 2.74 3.15
N SER A 327 -9.37 2.41 1.90
CA SER A 327 -8.52 2.68 0.74
C SER A 327 -9.36 3.12 -0.45
N TYR A 328 -9.84 4.36 -0.37
CA TYR A 328 -10.35 5.14 -1.49
C TYR A 328 -11.57 4.52 -2.21
N SER A 329 -12.70 5.21 -2.08
CA SER A 329 -13.83 5.20 -3.00
C SER A 329 -13.46 4.69 -4.38
N ALA A 330 -14.13 3.62 -4.80
CA ALA A 330 -14.09 3.19 -6.18
C ALA A 330 -14.46 4.39 -7.07
N ARG A 331 -13.46 4.96 -7.75
CA ARG A 331 -13.68 5.67 -9.00
C ARG A 331 -14.21 4.61 -9.97
N ASP A 332 -15.52 4.53 -10.10
CA ASP A 332 -16.09 3.88 -11.25
C ASP A 332 -15.76 4.77 -12.45
N ILE A 333 -14.78 4.34 -13.25
CA ILE A 333 -14.49 4.89 -14.55
C ILE A 333 -15.01 3.86 -15.55
N THR A 334 -16.31 3.62 -15.58
CA THR A 334 -16.93 2.93 -16.70
C THR A 334 -18.21 3.64 -17.17
N ASN A 335 -18.02 4.36 -18.29
CA ASN A 335 -18.99 4.90 -19.26
C ASN A 335 -19.93 6.03 -18.85
#